data_AF-A0A8I1GHM9-F1
#
_entry.id   AF-A0A8I1GHM9-F1
#
_cell.length_a   1.000
_cell.length_b   1.000
_cell.length_c   1.000
_cell.angle_alpha   90.00
_cell.angle_beta   90.00
_cell.angle_gamma   90.00
#
_symmetry.space_group_name_H-M   'P 1'
#
loop_
_entity.id
_entity.type
_entity.pdbx_description
1 polymer ?
#
loop_
_entity_poly.entity_id
_entity_poly.type
_entity_poly.pdbx_seq_one_letter_code
_entity_poly.pdbx_strand_id
1 'polypeptide(L)'
;MNDTPDGPSDANGPENNDSLGREQNPQATEEQVKALAKMLADSRAENAELRDRHLRIAAEMENYRRRSEREKVETAKYASSEFGKDAIVIADNLRRAIEAAQKEATDQTPALNTLLQGVEVTERELLKVFERHGITRFEPLGEKFDPHTSEAMIKVDVPNVPADVVVQVLQAGYKIGERVLRPAAVIVAKGGAPVKPEPPQGEHSAKPVSDAPSAAHAEPHHDHHAVEPAHEHDPDVFRDPSGAPLRRDRPGGDKRASSVTQPVTENSGPAGVDELISSFGKRLENGN
;
A
#
# COMPACT_ATOMS: atom_id res chain seq x y z
N MET A 1 38.18 46.56 -2.73
CA MET A 1 38.34 47.97 -2.36
C MET A 1 38.53 48.03 -0.85
N ASN A 2 39.80 48.08 -0.43
CA ASN A 2 40.22 48.46 0.91
C ASN A 2 40.45 49.96 0.86
N ASP A 3 39.71 50.74 1.65
CA ASP A 3 40.00 52.15 1.85
C ASP A 3 40.12 52.42 3.35
N THR A 4 41.37 52.39 3.80
CA THR A 4 41.82 53.10 4.99
C THR A 4 42.52 54.37 4.51
N PRO A 5 42.20 55.53 5.09
CA PRO A 5 43.20 56.58 5.24
C PRO A 5 43.27 57.03 6.71
N ASP A 6 44.43 56.89 7.34
CA ASP A 6 45.43 57.96 7.52
C ASP A 6 44.97 59.07 8.50
N GLY A 7 45.60 59.06 9.67
CA GLY A 7 45.60 60.21 10.59
C GLY A 7 46.70 61.20 10.26
N PRO A 8 46.81 62.29 11.05
CA PRO A 8 48.14 62.76 11.43
C PRO A 8 48.30 63.09 12.93
N SER A 9 49.51 62.76 13.39
CA SER A 9 50.37 63.38 14.43
C SER A 9 50.22 64.91 14.57
N ASP A 10 50.53 65.65 15.64
CA ASP A 10 51.28 65.53 16.91
C ASP A 10 50.86 66.77 17.77
N ALA A 11 51.04 66.73 19.10
CA ALA A 11 51.72 67.77 19.91
C ALA A 11 51.23 67.86 21.38
N ASN A 12 52.22 67.86 22.28
CA ASN A 12 52.16 67.89 23.75
C ASN A 12 51.68 69.23 24.37
N GLY A 13 50.88 69.10 25.46
CA GLY A 13 50.98 69.83 26.77
C GLY A 13 50.64 71.34 26.85
N PRO A 14 50.17 71.87 28.00
CA PRO A 14 50.50 71.41 29.35
C PRO A 14 49.32 71.23 30.34
N GLU A 15 49.64 70.52 31.42
CA GLU A 15 48.88 70.46 32.68
C GLU A 15 48.70 71.85 33.30
N ASN A 16 47.51 72.15 33.85
CA ASN A 16 47.34 72.58 35.25
C ASN A 16 45.89 72.97 35.61
N ASN A 17 45.37 72.18 36.54
CA ASN A 17 44.66 72.55 37.77
C ASN A 17 43.22 73.08 37.76
N ASP A 18 42.37 72.28 38.42
CA ASP A 18 41.23 72.62 39.27
C ASP A 18 40.34 73.81 38.88
N SER A 19 39.14 73.48 38.39
CA SER A 19 37.93 74.11 38.92
C SER A 19 36.70 73.20 38.72
N LEU A 20 36.41 72.45 39.79
CA LEU A 20 35.07 72.26 40.37
C LEU A 20 33.88 72.26 39.40
N GLY A 21 33.48 71.06 39.01
CA GLY A 21 32.17 70.75 38.43
C GLY A 21 31.76 69.29 38.62
N ARG A 22 32.22 68.64 39.71
CA ARG A 22 31.65 67.38 40.19
C ARG A 22 30.40 67.71 41.00
N GLU A 23 29.29 67.90 40.30
CA GLU A 23 27.93 67.98 40.83
C GLU A 23 27.06 67.26 39.80
N GLN A 24 26.40 66.13 40.01
CA GLN A 24 25.96 65.45 41.23
C GLN A 24 25.97 63.93 40.94
N ASN A 25 26.48 63.14 41.87
CA ASN A 25 26.05 61.76 42.03
C ASN A 25 24.64 61.83 42.65
N PRO A 26 23.54 61.46 41.97
CA PRO A 26 22.30 61.26 42.67
C PRO A 26 22.50 59.94 43.42
N GLN A 27 22.81 60.03 44.72
CA GLN A 27 22.55 58.91 45.60
C GLN A 27 21.05 58.63 45.48
N ALA A 28 20.69 57.64 44.66
CA ALA A 28 19.32 57.17 44.54
C ALA A 28 18.85 56.90 45.96
N THR A 29 17.74 57.53 46.36
CA THR A 29 17.22 57.33 47.70
C THR A 29 16.90 55.84 47.88
N GLU A 30 17.03 55.33 49.10
CA GLU A 30 16.79 53.92 49.40
C GLU A 30 15.40 53.44 48.90
N GLU A 31 14.42 54.34 48.90
CA GLU A 31 13.10 54.15 48.32
C GLU A 31 13.10 54.00 46.78
N GLN A 32 13.90 54.79 46.06
CA GLN A 32 14.06 54.68 44.61
C GLN A 32 14.75 53.36 44.22
N VAL A 33 15.77 52.94 44.98
CA VAL A 33 16.44 51.64 44.76
C VAL A 33 15.47 50.50 45.00
N LYS A 34 14.64 50.57 46.05
CA LYS A 34 13.61 49.57 46.34
C LYS A 34 12.50 49.53 45.30
N ALA A 35 12.06 50.69 44.79
CA ALA A 35 11.08 50.77 43.71
C ALA A 35 11.61 50.17 42.40
N LEU A 36 12.85 50.49 42.02
CA LEU A 36 13.52 49.92 40.85
C LEU A 36 13.73 48.41 40.99
N ALA A 37 14.13 47.93 42.18
CA ALA A 37 14.28 46.50 42.46
C ALA A 37 12.95 45.75 42.32
N LYS A 38 11.85 46.35 42.78
CA LYS A 38 10.50 45.79 42.60
C LYS A 38 10.10 45.74 41.12
N MET A 39 10.25 46.85 40.38
CA MET A 39 9.94 46.87 38.94
C MET A 39 10.76 45.83 38.16
N LEU A 40 12.04 45.68 38.48
CA LEU A 40 12.91 44.70 37.86
C LEU A 40 12.53 43.26 38.23
N ALA A 41 12.06 43.01 39.44
CA ALA A 41 11.52 41.70 39.83
C ALA A 41 10.21 41.38 39.09
N ASP A 42 9.28 42.34 39.02
CA ASP A 42 8.00 42.21 38.32
C ASP A 42 8.22 41.94 36.82
N SER A 43 9.09 42.73 36.16
CA SER A 43 9.44 42.51 34.75
C SER A 43 10.15 41.18 34.50
N ARG A 44 10.95 40.67 35.45
CA ARG A 44 11.58 39.34 35.33
C ARG A 44 10.55 38.22 35.45
N ALA A 45 9.57 38.36 36.35
CA ALA A 45 8.47 37.41 36.51
C ALA A 45 7.59 37.37 35.25
N GLU A 46 7.19 38.53 34.73
CA GLU A 46 6.44 38.63 33.48
C GLU A 46 7.20 38.01 32.30
N ASN A 47 8.51 38.30 32.19
CA ASN A 47 9.35 37.68 31.17
C ASN A 47 9.45 36.15 31.32
N ALA A 48 9.48 35.63 32.55
CA ALA A 48 9.48 34.19 32.78
C ALA A 48 8.16 33.55 32.37
N GLU A 49 7.02 34.18 32.70
CA GLU A 49 5.69 33.73 32.30
C GLU A 49 5.51 33.77 30.78
N LEU A 50 5.93 34.85 30.12
CA LEU A 50 5.89 34.95 28.67
C LEU A 50 6.77 33.88 28.01
N ARG A 51 7.98 33.63 28.52
CA ARG A 51 8.85 32.56 28.01
C ARG A 51 8.22 31.19 28.15
N ASP A 52 7.63 30.88 29.30
CA ASP A 52 6.91 29.60 29.51
C ASP A 52 5.75 29.46 28.52
N ARG A 53 4.94 30.51 28.38
CA ARG A 53 3.83 30.55 27.42
C ARG A 53 4.31 30.36 25.98
N HIS A 54 5.39 31.05 25.59
CA HIS A 54 5.98 30.90 24.26
C HIS A 54 6.52 29.50 24.00
N LEU A 55 7.21 28.90 24.97
CA LEU A 55 7.71 27.52 24.85
C LEU A 55 6.57 26.52 24.74
N ARG A 56 5.50 26.70 25.52
CA ARG A 56 4.30 25.86 25.42
C ARG A 56 3.64 25.98 24.05
N ILE A 57 3.41 27.21 23.56
CA ILE A 57 2.81 27.45 22.25
C ILE A 57 3.70 26.87 21.14
N ALA A 58 5.02 27.01 21.24
CA ALA A 58 5.95 26.44 20.26
C ALA A 58 5.87 24.90 20.23
N ALA A 59 5.76 24.26 21.40
CA ALA A 59 5.58 22.81 21.50
C ALA A 59 4.22 22.36 20.93
N GLU A 60 3.14 23.07 21.22
CA GLU A 60 1.81 22.80 20.68
C GLU A 60 1.78 22.95 19.15
N MET A 61 2.43 23.98 18.61
CA MET A 61 2.55 24.20 17.17
C MET A 61 3.34 23.09 16.47
N GLU A 62 4.45 22.62 17.05
CA GLU A 62 5.22 21.51 16.45
C GLU A 62 4.42 20.20 16.50
N ASN A 63 3.69 19.93 17.58
CA ASN A 63 2.79 18.78 17.66
C ASN A 63 1.66 18.86 16.62
N TYR A 64 1.06 20.03 16.47
CA TYR A 64 0.04 20.28 15.46
C TYR A 64 0.58 20.12 14.03
N ARG A 65 1.77 20.64 13.74
CA ARG A 65 2.45 20.48 12.44
C ARG A 65 2.67 19.00 12.12
N ARG A 66 3.26 18.24 13.04
CA ARG A 66 3.50 16.79 12.86
C ARG A 66 2.22 16.01 12.64
N ARG A 67 1.16 16.33 13.40
CA ARG A 67 -0.16 15.71 13.24
C ARG A 67 -0.76 16.05 11.87
N SER A 68 -0.74 17.32 11.49
CA SER A 68 -1.30 17.80 10.23
C SER A 68 -0.57 17.21 9.03
N GLU A 69 0.74 17.01 9.10
CA GLU A 69 1.52 16.34 8.06
C GLU A 69 1.10 14.89 7.86
N ARG A 70 0.87 14.14 8.95
CA ARG A 70 0.35 12.77 8.87
C ARG A 70 -1.05 12.73 8.26
N GLU A 71 -1.95 13.60 8.74
CA GLU A 71 -3.32 13.69 8.22
C GLU A 71 -3.34 14.07 6.73
N LYS A 72 -2.44 14.96 6.28
CA LYS A 72 -2.29 15.30 4.86
C LYS A 72 -1.84 14.10 4.01
N VAL A 73 -0.86 13.34 4.48
CA VAL A 73 -0.37 12.14 3.77
C VAL A 73 -1.46 11.08 3.69
N GLU A 74 -2.18 10.82 4.79
CA GLU A 74 -3.30 9.89 4.79
C GLU A 74 -4.42 10.36 3.86
N THR A 75 -4.80 11.63 3.93
CA THR A 75 -5.83 12.21 3.06
C THR A 75 -5.43 12.07 1.59
N ALA A 76 -4.18 12.36 1.24
CA ALA A 76 -3.68 12.21 -0.12
C ALA A 76 -3.70 10.74 -0.58
N LYS A 77 -3.32 9.80 0.29
CA LYS A 77 -3.34 8.36 -0.01
C LYS A 77 -4.76 7.84 -0.27
N TYR A 78 -5.77 8.40 0.40
CA TYR A 78 -7.16 7.95 0.31
C TYR A 78 -8.09 8.91 -0.44
N ALA A 79 -7.56 9.96 -1.07
CA ALA A 79 -8.36 10.95 -1.80
C ALA A 79 -9.13 10.34 -2.98
N SER A 80 -8.55 9.34 -3.64
CA SER A 80 -9.17 8.60 -4.75
C SER A 80 -10.14 7.50 -4.30
N SER A 81 -10.40 7.34 -3.00
CA SER A 81 -11.23 6.24 -2.49
C SER A 81 -12.66 6.26 -3.01
N GLU A 82 -13.31 7.43 -3.02
CA GLU A 82 -14.70 7.55 -3.49
C GLU A 82 -14.81 7.33 -5.00
N PHE A 83 -13.92 7.97 -5.77
CA PHE A 83 -13.80 7.70 -7.21
C PHE A 83 -13.53 6.22 -7.50
N GLY A 84 -12.69 5.58 -6.70
CA GLY A 84 -12.39 4.16 -6.79
C GLY A 84 -13.64 3.29 -6.62
N LYS A 85 -14.52 3.62 -5.66
CA LYS A 85 -15.79 2.90 -5.47
C LYS A 85 -16.70 3.00 -6.69
N ASP A 86 -16.84 4.19 -7.27
CA ASP A 86 -17.65 4.39 -8.47
C ASP A 86 -17.07 3.65 -9.67
N ALA A 87 -15.73 3.71 -9.84
CA ALA A 87 -15.04 3.02 -10.91
C ALA A 87 -15.12 1.49 -10.79
N ILE A 88 -15.16 0.95 -9.56
CA ILE A 88 -15.34 -0.49 -9.32
C ILE A 88 -16.69 -0.98 -9.88
N VAL A 89 -17.76 -0.19 -9.80
CA VAL A 89 -19.06 -0.54 -10.41
C VAL A 89 -18.94 -0.71 -11.93
N ILE A 90 -18.12 0.13 -12.58
CA ILE A 90 -17.85 0.03 -14.02
C ILE A 90 -17.09 -1.25 -14.33
N ALA A 91 -16.06 -1.59 -13.54
CA ALA A 91 -15.29 -2.82 -13.70
C ALA A 91 -16.18 -4.07 -13.58
N ASP A 92 -17.07 -4.11 -12.60
CA ASP A 92 -18.03 -5.20 -12.44
C ASP A 92 -19.00 -5.33 -13.63
N ASN A 93 -19.47 -4.20 -14.17
CA ASN A 93 -20.35 -4.21 -15.33
C ASN A 93 -19.64 -4.72 -16.58
N LEU A 94 -18.37 -4.36 -16.78
CA LEU A 94 -17.55 -4.94 -17.85
C LEU A 94 -17.40 -6.45 -17.68
N ARG A 95 -17.10 -6.92 -16.46
CA ARG A 95 -17.01 -8.35 -16.16
C ARG A 95 -18.32 -9.08 -16.46
N ARG A 96 -19.44 -8.54 -16.00
CA ARG A 96 -20.78 -9.08 -16.24
C ARG A 96 -21.11 -9.16 -17.72
N ALA A 97 -20.72 -8.15 -18.51
CA ALA A 97 -20.91 -8.13 -19.95
C ALA A 97 -20.08 -9.23 -20.65
N ILE A 98 -18.82 -9.41 -20.24
CA ILE A 98 -17.96 -10.50 -20.74
C ILE A 98 -18.58 -11.87 -20.42
N GLU A 99 -18.97 -12.10 -19.16
CA GLU A 99 -19.55 -13.38 -18.72
C GLU A 99 -20.88 -13.70 -19.40
N ALA A 100 -21.74 -12.69 -19.62
CA ALA A 100 -23.00 -12.87 -20.34
C ALA A 100 -22.75 -13.26 -21.80
N ALA A 101 -21.85 -12.55 -22.50
CA ALA A 101 -21.51 -12.83 -23.89
C ALA A 101 -20.81 -14.19 -24.08
N GLN A 102 -20.09 -14.69 -23.07
CA GLN A 102 -19.51 -16.04 -23.07
C GLN A 102 -20.56 -17.13 -22.82
N LYS A 103 -21.64 -16.86 -22.07
CA LYS A 103 -22.71 -17.85 -21.81
C LYS A 103 -23.65 -18.02 -23.01
N GLU A 104 -23.89 -16.97 -23.79
CA GLU A 104 -24.70 -17.02 -25.02
C GLU A 104 -23.92 -17.54 -26.24
N ALA A 105 -22.72 -18.08 -26.02
CA ALA A 105 -21.73 -18.43 -27.04
C ALA A 105 -22.07 -19.63 -27.96
N THR A 106 -23.34 -19.99 -28.10
CA THR A 106 -23.75 -21.04 -29.04
C THR A 106 -23.53 -20.63 -30.49
N ASP A 107 -23.54 -19.31 -30.80
CA ASP A 107 -23.35 -18.75 -32.15
C ASP A 107 -22.36 -17.57 -32.18
N GLN A 108 -21.13 -17.76 -31.68
CA GLN A 108 -20.12 -16.69 -31.71
C GLN A 108 -19.61 -16.42 -33.14
N THR A 109 -20.08 -15.31 -33.73
CA THR A 109 -19.45 -14.78 -34.94
C THR A 109 -18.00 -14.35 -34.66
N PRO A 110 -17.07 -14.46 -35.63
CA PRO A 110 -15.67 -14.06 -35.43
C PRO A 110 -15.51 -12.57 -35.06
N ALA A 111 -16.46 -11.73 -35.48
CA ALA A 111 -16.53 -10.32 -35.09
C ALA A 111 -16.84 -10.15 -33.58
N LEU A 112 -17.77 -10.94 -33.04
CA LEU A 112 -18.11 -10.92 -31.61
C LEU A 112 -16.93 -11.37 -30.74
N ASN A 113 -16.18 -12.38 -31.18
CA ASN A 113 -14.98 -12.84 -30.48
C ASN A 113 -13.88 -11.80 -30.43
N THR A 114 -13.67 -11.09 -31.55
CA THR A 114 -12.70 -9.99 -31.61
C THR A 114 -13.11 -8.84 -30.67
N LEU A 115 -14.42 -8.53 -30.61
CA LEU A 115 -14.94 -7.53 -29.70
C LEU A 115 -14.77 -7.94 -28.23
N LEU A 116 -15.13 -9.18 -27.86
CA LEU A 116 -14.95 -9.73 -26.51
C LEU A 116 -13.49 -9.64 -26.07
N GLN A 117 -12.55 -10.02 -26.93
CA GLN A 117 -11.13 -9.91 -26.65
C GLN A 117 -10.70 -8.45 -26.40
N GLY A 118 -11.23 -7.49 -27.18
CA GLY A 118 -10.98 -6.07 -26.96
C GLY A 118 -11.50 -5.56 -25.61
N VAL A 119 -12.68 -6.00 -25.21
CA VAL A 119 -13.27 -5.68 -23.90
C VAL A 119 -12.46 -6.29 -22.75
N GLU A 120 -12.00 -7.55 -22.88
CA GLU A 120 -11.11 -8.21 -21.90
C GLU A 120 -9.75 -7.50 -21.75
N VAL A 121 -9.19 -6.98 -22.84
CA VAL A 121 -7.96 -6.16 -22.78
C VAL A 121 -8.24 -4.87 -22.00
N THR A 122 -9.38 -4.24 -22.24
CA THR A 122 -9.78 -2.99 -21.57
C THR A 122 -10.03 -3.22 -20.08
N GLU A 123 -10.70 -4.32 -19.69
CA GLU A 123 -10.88 -4.73 -18.30
C GLU A 123 -9.53 -4.90 -17.60
N ARG A 124 -8.59 -5.60 -18.22
CA ARG A 124 -7.24 -5.80 -17.67
C ARG A 124 -6.49 -4.48 -17.48
N GLU A 125 -6.60 -3.56 -18.43
CA GLU A 125 -5.96 -2.25 -18.30
C GLU A 125 -6.59 -1.41 -17.17
N LEU A 126 -7.91 -1.49 -17.00
CA LEU A 126 -8.61 -0.87 -15.88
C LEU A 126 -8.11 -1.43 -14.53
N LEU A 127 -7.93 -2.75 -14.42
CA LEU A 127 -7.37 -3.38 -13.20
C LEU A 127 -5.93 -2.92 -12.93
N LYS A 128 -5.09 -2.77 -13.95
CA LYS A 128 -3.74 -2.19 -13.77
C LYS A 128 -3.78 -0.74 -13.30
N VAL A 129 -4.73 0.05 -13.79
CA VAL A 129 -4.94 1.44 -13.32
C VAL A 129 -5.28 1.42 -11.83
N PHE A 130 -6.16 0.52 -11.39
CA PHE A 130 -6.48 0.35 -9.97
C PHE A 130 -5.24 0.01 -9.14
N GLU A 131 -4.42 -0.93 -9.59
CA GLU A 131 -3.18 -1.32 -8.88
C GLU A 131 -2.20 -0.14 -8.74
N ARG A 132 -2.04 0.68 -9.80
CA ARG A 132 -1.19 1.89 -9.74
C ARG A 132 -1.67 2.92 -8.71
N HIS A 133 -2.97 3.00 -8.47
CA HIS A 133 -3.56 3.85 -7.44
C HIS A 133 -3.72 3.14 -6.08
N GLY A 134 -3.12 1.95 -5.91
CA GLY A 134 -3.13 1.20 -4.66
C GLY A 134 -4.44 0.46 -4.37
N ILE A 135 -5.36 0.39 -5.35
CA ILE A 135 -6.59 -0.38 -5.28
C ILE A 135 -6.29 -1.81 -5.72
N THR A 136 -6.55 -2.77 -4.85
CA THR A 136 -6.32 -4.20 -5.09
C THR A 136 -7.62 -4.96 -5.01
N ARG A 137 -7.84 -5.85 -5.98
CA ARG A 137 -8.95 -6.82 -5.99
C ARG A 137 -8.54 -8.02 -5.13
N PHE A 138 -9.47 -8.53 -4.34
CA PHE A 138 -9.26 -9.75 -3.57
C PHE A 138 -10.49 -10.66 -3.64
N GLU A 139 -10.23 -11.96 -3.66
CA GLU A 139 -11.24 -13.01 -3.73
C GLU A 139 -10.89 -14.08 -2.70
N PRO A 140 -11.52 -14.06 -1.51
CA PRO A 140 -11.15 -14.94 -0.40
C PRO A 140 -11.72 -16.35 -0.60
N LEU A 141 -11.58 -16.94 -1.80
CA LEU A 141 -12.12 -18.26 -2.12
C LEU A 141 -11.36 -19.36 -1.35
N GLY A 142 -12.07 -20.15 -0.54
CA GLY A 142 -11.46 -21.20 0.28
C GLY A 142 -10.74 -20.70 1.53
N GLU A 143 -10.72 -19.38 1.75
CA GLU A 143 -10.15 -18.78 2.96
C GLU A 143 -11.17 -18.76 4.12
N LYS A 144 -10.65 -18.57 5.34
CA LYS A 144 -11.52 -18.36 6.51
C LYS A 144 -12.24 -17.03 6.35
N PHE A 145 -13.54 -17.03 6.63
CA PHE A 145 -14.37 -15.83 6.56
C PHE A 145 -13.89 -14.77 7.56
N ASP A 146 -13.61 -13.57 7.06
CA ASP A 146 -13.30 -12.38 7.85
C ASP A 146 -14.41 -11.32 7.66
N PRO A 147 -15.18 -10.98 8.72
CA PRO A 147 -16.19 -9.92 8.67
C PRO A 147 -15.67 -8.52 8.29
N HIS A 148 -14.38 -8.24 8.45
CA HIS A 148 -13.82 -6.93 8.12
C HIS A 148 -13.62 -6.75 6.62
N THR A 149 -13.33 -7.82 5.88
CA THR A 149 -13.04 -7.79 4.44
C THR A 149 -14.15 -8.42 3.61
N SER A 150 -15.04 -9.20 4.21
CA SER A 150 -16.02 -10.01 3.50
C SER A 150 -17.38 -9.91 4.15
N GLU A 151 -18.40 -9.87 3.31
CA GLU A 151 -19.79 -9.89 3.72
C GLU A 151 -20.36 -11.27 3.35
N ALA A 152 -20.95 -11.97 4.31
CA ALA A 152 -21.56 -13.27 4.08
C ALA A 152 -23.01 -13.11 3.64
N MET A 153 -23.28 -13.37 2.35
CA MET A 153 -24.61 -13.21 1.75
C MET A 153 -25.51 -14.39 2.06
N ILE A 154 -24.96 -15.60 1.94
CA ILE A 154 -25.69 -16.85 2.16
C ILE A 154 -24.76 -17.80 2.93
N LYS A 155 -25.34 -18.55 3.86
CA LYS A 155 -24.68 -19.67 4.51
C LYS A 155 -25.24 -20.99 3.99
N VAL A 156 -24.41 -21.84 3.41
CA VAL A 156 -24.81 -23.11 2.79
C VAL A 156 -24.14 -24.30 3.49
N ASP A 157 -24.85 -25.42 3.53
CA ASP A 157 -24.32 -26.67 4.08
C ASP A 157 -23.52 -27.38 2.97
N VAL A 158 -22.19 -27.37 3.10
CA VAL A 158 -21.30 -28.05 2.14
C VAL A 158 -20.62 -29.22 2.83
N PRO A 159 -20.77 -30.46 2.32
CA PRO A 159 -20.09 -31.61 2.88
C PRO A 159 -18.56 -31.45 2.75
N ASN A 160 -17.82 -31.89 3.76
CA ASN A 160 -16.35 -31.86 3.80
C ASN A 160 -15.71 -30.46 3.77
N VAL A 161 -16.46 -29.38 3.98
CA VAL A 161 -15.91 -28.02 4.17
C VAL A 161 -16.10 -27.58 5.62
N PRO A 162 -15.04 -27.10 6.32
CA PRO A 162 -15.15 -26.57 7.67
C PRO A 162 -16.14 -25.40 7.76
N ALA A 163 -16.73 -25.21 8.95
CA ALA A 163 -17.56 -24.03 9.22
C ALA A 163 -16.75 -22.74 9.04
N ASP A 164 -17.45 -21.67 8.64
CA ASP A 164 -16.88 -20.33 8.47
C ASP A 164 -15.75 -20.23 7.43
N VAL A 165 -15.78 -21.11 6.42
CA VAL A 165 -14.93 -21.03 5.21
C VAL A 165 -15.73 -20.49 4.05
N VAL A 166 -15.12 -19.62 3.24
CA VAL A 166 -15.73 -19.09 2.02
C VAL A 166 -15.75 -20.18 0.94
N VAL A 167 -16.95 -20.55 0.51
CA VAL A 167 -17.19 -21.57 -0.50
C VAL A 167 -17.16 -20.98 -1.90
N GLN A 168 -17.74 -19.78 -2.05
CA GLN A 168 -17.85 -19.11 -3.34
C GLN A 168 -17.85 -17.61 -3.15
N VAL A 169 -17.19 -16.90 -4.06
CA VAL A 169 -17.22 -15.43 -4.14
C VAL A 169 -18.25 -15.06 -5.21
N LEU A 170 -19.30 -14.35 -4.81
CA LEU A 170 -20.34 -13.83 -5.72
C LEU A 170 -19.92 -12.50 -6.34
N GLN A 171 -19.19 -11.69 -5.58
CA GLN A 171 -18.69 -10.41 -6.01
C GLN A 171 -17.33 -10.18 -5.36
N ALA A 172 -16.31 -9.90 -6.17
CA ALA A 172 -14.96 -9.66 -5.69
C ALA A 172 -14.90 -8.42 -4.78
N GLY A 173 -14.05 -8.48 -3.76
CA GLY A 173 -13.78 -7.36 -2.87
C GLY A 173 -12.69 -6.46 -3.42
N TYR A 174 -12.68 -5.20 -2.98
CA TYR A 174 -11.66 -4.22 -3.33
C TYR A 174 -11.18 -3.44 -2.10
N LYS A 175 -9.87 -3.24 -1.98
CA LYS A 175 -9.24 -2.48 -0.90
C LYS A 175 -8.20 -1.50 -1.44
N ILE A 176 -8.07 -0.35 -0.79
CA ILE A 176 -7.03 0.65 -1.06
C ILE A 176 -6.02 0.64 0.09
N GLY A 177 -4.82 0.13 -0.15
CA GLY A 177 -3.88 -0.18 0.94
C GLY A 177 -4.55 -1.03 2.02
N GLU A 178 -4.67 -0.48 3.24
CA GLU A 178 -5.28 -1.16 4.40
C GLU A 178 -6.80 -0.96 4.52
N ARG A 179 -7.42 -0.06 3.73
CA ARG A 179 -8.84 0.26 3.86
C ARG A 179 -9.67 -0.49 2.83
N VAL A 180 -10.73 -1.17 3.28
CA VAL A 180 -11.70 -1.82 2.38
C VAL A 180 -12.57 -0.75 1.71
N LEU A 181 -12.61 -0.75 0.37
CA LEU A 181 -13.50 0.10 -0.42
C LEU A 181 -14.86 -0.56 -0.59
N ARG A 182 -14.85 -1.87 -0.86
CA ARG A 182 -16.02 -2.73 -0.99
C ARG A 182 -15.69 -4.12 -0.44
N PRO A 183 -16.50 -4.68 0.49
CA PRO A 183 -16.30 -6.04 0.95
C PRO A 183 -16.58 -7.06 -0.16
N ALA A 184 -15.92 -8.21 -0.10
CA ALA A 184 -16.25 -9.32 -1.00
C ALA A 184 -17.59 -9.93 -0.57
N ALA A 185 -18.54 -10.06 -1.50
CA ALA A 185 -19.80 -10.74 -1.23
C ALA A 185 -19.58 -12.26 -1.40
N VAL A 186 -19.73 -13.01 -0.32
CA VAL A 186 -19.34 -14.42 -0.28
C VAL A 186 -20.45 -15.34 0.22
N ILE A 187 -20.37 -16.59 -0.20
CA ILE A 187 -21.14 -17.71 0.36
C ILE A 187 -20.22 -18.44 1.33
N VAL A 188 -20.69 -18.65 2.56
CA VAL A 188 -19.91 -19.26 3.64
C VAL A 188 -20.47 -20.64 3.98
N ALA A 189 -19.60 -21.59 4.29
CA ALA A 189 -20.00 -22.91 4.77
C ALA A 189 -20.54 -22.83 6.20
N LYS A 190 -21.69 -23.47 6.45
CA LYS A 190 -22.19 -23.70 7.82
C LYS A 190 -21.41 -24.78 8.58
N GLY A 191 -20.53 -25.49 7.88
CA GLY A 191 -19.83 -26.67 8.37
C GLY A 191 -20.63 -27.93 8.07
N GLY A 192 -20.11 -28.75 7.16
CA GLY A 192 -20.67 -30.09 6.91
C GLY A 192 -19.98 -31.10 7.80
N ALA A 193 -20.75 -31.88 8.57
CA ALA A 193 -20.23 -33.12 9.13
C ALA A 193 -19.62 -33.97 7.99
N PRO A 194 -18.48 -34.65 8.22
CA PRO A 194 -17.89 -35.49 7.20
C PRO A 194 -18.95 -36.48 6.73
N VAL A 195 -19.22 -36.51 5.42
CA VAL A 195 -20.09 -37.53 4.84
C VAL A 195 -19.34 -38.84 5.01
N LYS A 196 -19.76 -39.63 6.01
CA LYS A 196 -19.32 -41.01 6.15
C LYS A 196 -19.74 -41.70 4.84
N PRO A 197 -18.82 -42.34 4.09
CA PRO A 197 -19.20 -43.08 2.90
C PRO A 197 -20.20 -44.17 3.33
N GLU A 198 -21.43 -44.04 2.87
CA GLU A 198 -22.42 -45.10 3.02
C GLU A 198 -21.92 -46.29 2.20
N PRO A 199 -21.77 -47.48 2.82
CA PRO A 199 -21.32 -48.65 2.09
C PRO A 199 -22.36 -49.01 1.02
N PRO A 200 -21.93 -49.53 -0.15
CA PRO A 200 -22.86 -49.97 -1.18
C PRO A 200 -23.79 -51.03 -0.58
N GLN A 201 -25.09 -50.77 -0.62
CA GLN A 201 -26.10 -51.75 -0.22
C GLN A 201 -25.98 -52.95 -1.15
N GLY A 202 -25.46 -54.05 -0.61
CA GLY A 202 -25.33 -55.32 -1.29
C GLY A 202 -26.69 -55.86 -1.69
N GLU A 203 -26.85 -56.10 -2.98
CA GLU A 203 -27.76 -57.10 -3.51
C GLU A 203 -27.46 -58.45 -2.82
N HIS A 204 -28.47 -59.10 -2.26
CA HIS A 204 -28.67 -60.56 -2.33
C HIS A 204 -30.03 -60.94 -1.73
N SER A 205 -30.90 -61.46 -2.58
CA SER A 205 -31.98 -62.36 -2.17
C SER A 205 -32.21 -63.36 -3.30
N ALA A 206 -31.46 -64.44 -3.25
CA ALA A 206 -31.63 -65.61 -4.09
C ALA A 206 -32.84 -66.44 -3.61
N LYS A 207 -33.60 -66.98 -4.57
CA LYS A 207 -34.41 -68.21 -4.39
C LYS A 207 -34.03 -69.19 -5.50
N PRO A 208 -33.80 -70.49 -5.21
CA PRO A 208 -33.49 -71.51 -6.21
C PRO A 208 -34.61 -72.57 -6.36
N VAL A 209 -34.83 -73.07 -7.59
CA VAL A 209 -35.30 -74.45 -7.96
C VAL A 209 -35.26 -74.56 -9.50
N SER A 210 -34.29 -75.28 -10.09
CA SER A 210 -34.25 -76.71 -10.47
C SER A 210 -34.96 -77.05 -11.80
N ASP A 211 -34.20 -77.37 -12.86
CA ASP A 211 -34.26 -78.66 -13.59
C ASP A 211 -33.35 -78.76 -14.83
N ALA A 212 -32.48 -79.78 -14.81
CA ALA A 212 -32.00 -80.71 -15.86
C ALA A 212 -31.27 -80.23 -17.17
N PRO A 213 -30.42 -81.12 -17.79
CA PRO A 213 -29.26 -80.73 -18.60
C PRO A 213 -29.33 -81.14 -20.09
N SER A 214 -28.50 -80.53 -20.96
CA SER A 214 -28.06 -81.15 -22.23
C SER A 214 -26.76 -80.55 -22.82
N ALA A 215 -25.82 -81.47 -23.06
CA ALA A 215 -24.54 -81.50 -23.78
C ALA A 215 -24.16 -80.42 -24.84
N ALA A 216 -22.86 -80.04 -24.84
CA ALA A 216 -21.87 -80.16 -25.95
C ALA A 216 -20.59 -79.35 -25.62
N HIS A 217 -19.44 -79.98 -25.32
CA HIS A 217 -18.30 -80.25 -26.24
C HIS A 217 -17.51 -79.01 -26.73
N ALA A 218 -16.32 -78.77 -26.14
CA ALA A 218 -15.03 -78.55 -26.81
C ALA A 218 -13.91 -78.17 -25.80
N GLU A 219 -12.88 -79.02 -25.70
CA GLU A 219 -11.57 -78.78 -25.05
C GLU A 219 -10.63 -77.95 -25.97
N PRO A 220 -9.35 -77.71 -25.63
CA PRO A 220 -8.74 -77.17 -24.39
C PRO A 220 -7.79 -75.99 -24.75
N HIS A 221 -7.09 -75.39 -23.77
CA HIS A 221 -5.61 -75.24 -23.80
C HIS A 221 -5.09 -74.36 -22.65
N HIS A 222 -4.09 -74.95 -21.96
CA HIS A 222 -2.97 -74.36 -21.22
C HIS A 222 -3.14 -73.87 -19.77
N ASP A 223 -2.71 -74.77 -18.89
CA ASP A 223 -1.97 -74.56 -17.65
C ASP A 223 -1.08 -73.31 -17.62
N HIS A 224 -1.02 -72.65 -16.46
CA HIS A 224 0.22 -72.54 -15.70
C HIS A 224 -0.04 -72.20 -14.22
N HIS A 225 0.34 -73.16 -13.38
CA HIS A 225 0.95 -73.11 -12.05
C HIS A 225 0.66 -71.98 -11.06
N ALA A 226 0.32 -72.45 -9.86
CA ALA A 226 0.10 -71.76 -8.60
C ALA A 226 1.38 -71.41 -7.81
N VAL A 227 1.14 -70.67 -6.71
CA VAL A 227 1.76 -70.72 -5.35
C VAL A 227 2.54 -69.47 -4.88
N GLU A 228 1.82 -68.64 -4.10
CA GLU A 228 2.11 -67.97 -2.80
C GLU A 228 3.47 -67.23 -2.49
N PRO A 229 3.71 -66.64 -1.28
CA PRO A 229 3.47 -65.21 -1.02
C PRO A 229 4.64 -64.45 -0.30
N ALA A 230 4.45 -63.12 -0.13
CA ALA A 230 4.98 -62.14 0.85
C ALA A 230 6.29 -62.37 1.65
N HIS A 231 7.13 -61.31 1.75
CA HIS A 231 7.81 -60.77 2.97
C HIS A 231 8.71 -59.57 2.55
N GLU A 232 8.47 -58.34 3.05
CA GLU A 232 9.17 -57.68 4.19
C GLU A 232 10.25 -56.69 3.67
N HIS A 233 9.96 -55.38 3.59
CA HIS A 233 10.31 -54.32 4.57
C HIS A 233 11.81 -54.24 4.94
N ASP A 234 12.50 -53.27 4.33
CA ASP A 234 13.77 -52.70 4.81
C ASP A 234 13.82 -51.21 4.41
N PRO A 235 13.96 -50.27 5.36
CA PRO A 235 14.29 -48.89 5.05
C PRO A 235 15.61 -48.49 5.72
N ASP A 236 16.70 -48.41 4.98
CA ASP A 236 17.89 -47.64 5.38
C ASP A 236 18.86 -47.41 4.21
N VAL A 237 18.76 -46.26 3.53
CA VAL A 237 19.90 -45.70 2.76
C VAL A 237 19.94 -44.18 2.91
N PHE A 238 20.77 -43.76 3.85
CA PHE A 238 21.33 -42.42 3.97
C PHE A 238 22.31 -42.16 2.81
N ARG A 239 22.16 -41.09 2.04
CA ARG A 239 23.18 -40.68 1.05
C ARG A 239 23.25 -39.16 0.90
N ASP A 240 24.36 -38.60 1.38
CA ASP A 240 24.83 -37.23 1.13
C ASP A 240 25.14 -36.99 -0.37
N PRO A 241 24.89 -35.78 -0.90
CA PRO A 241 25.51 -35.32 -2.14
C PRO A 241 26.50 -34.17 -1.88
N SER A 242 27.67 -34.47 -1.30
CA SER A 242 28.83 -33.59 -1.48
C SER A 242 29.42 -33.85 -2.87
N GLY A 243 29.20 -32.93 -3.82
CA GLY A 243 29.61 -33.10 -5.21
C GLY A 243 29.98 -31.79 -5.89
N ALA A 244 31.01 -31.09 -5.39
CA ALA A 244 31.71 -30.06 -6.14
C ALA A 244 33.14 -30.54 -6.45
N PRO A 245 33.64 -30.28 -7.67
CA PRO A 245 34.82 -29.41 -7.69
C PRO A 245 34.84 -28.37 -8.82
N LEU A 246 35.45 -27.25 -8.46
CA LEU A 246 35.82 -26.09 -9.24
C LEU A 246 36.77 -26.43 -10.40
N ARG A 247 36.56 -25.82 -11.57
CA ARG A 247 37.64 -25.56 -12.54
C ARG A 247 37.64 -24.09 -12.97
N ARG A 248 38.83 -23.52 -12.80
CA ARG A 248 39.30 -22.23 -13.29
C ARG A 248 39.36 -22.29 -14.82
N ASP A 249 38.97 -21.21 -15.48
CA ASP A 249 39.77 -20.57 -16.55
C ASP A 249 39.21 -19.16 -16.87
N ARG A 250 40.04 -18.16 -16.59
CA ARG A 250 40.11 -16.86 -17.30
C ARG A 250 41.17 -17.04 -18.42
N PRO A 251 41.31 -16.17 -19.45
CA PRO A 251 40.92 -14.75 -19.49
C PRO A 251 40.37 -14.24 -20.85
N GLY A 252 39.83 -13.02 -20.86
CA GLY A 252 39.76 -12.22 -22.08
C GLY A 252 38.54 -11.32 -22.17
N GLY A 253 38.77 -10.01 -22.27
CA GLY A 253 37.75 -9.06 -22.74
C GLY A 253 37.60 -7.82 -21.89
N ASP A 254 38.56 -6.90 -22.03
CA ASP A 254 38.36 -5.47 -21.81
C ASP A 254 37.04 -4.99 -22.44
N LYS A 255 36.31 -4.15 -21.70
CA LYS A 255 35.95 -2.79 -22.16
C LYS A 255 35.34 -2.01 -21.00
N ARG A 256 36.12 -1.02 -20.57
CA ARG A 256 35.77 0.01 -19.60
C ARG A 256 34.61 0.85 -20.10
N ALA A 257 33.77 1.23 -19.14
CA ALA A 257 32.87 2.36 -19.21
C ALA A 257 33.60 3.61 -19.74
N SER A 258 32.96 4.30 -20.66
CA SER A 258 33.21 5.72 -20.88
C SER A 258 31.88 6.40 -21.14
N SER A 259 31.58 7.33 -20.24
CA SER A 259 30.48 8.27 -20.22
C SER A 259 30.27 8.98 -21.55
N VAL A 260 29.08 8.83 -22.13
CA VAL A 260 28.59 9.70 -23.20
C VAL A 260 27.88 10.88 -22.54
N THR A 261 28.62 11.98 -22.47
CA THR A 261 28.12 13.33 -22.21
C THR A 261 27.26 13.75 -23.40
N GLN A 262 25.97 14.02 -23.16
CA GLN A 262 25.11 14.71 -24.12
C GLN A 262 25.22 16.24 -23.93
N PRO A 263 25.19 17.03 -25.01
CA PRO A 263 25.33 18.48 -24.94
C PRO A 263 24.05 19.15 -24.43
N VAL A 264 24.26 20.12 -23.53
CA VAL A 264 23.28 21.07 -23.03
C VAL A 264 22.87 21.99 -24.17
N THR A 265 21.62 21.89 -24.63
CA THR A 265 21.01 22.93 -25.46
C THR A 265 20.47 24.02 -24.55
N GLU A 266 21.03 25.21 -24.69
CA GLU A 266 20.47 26.47 -24.21
C GLU A 266 18.98 26.57 -24.58
N ASN A 267 18.13 26.71 -23.57
CA ASN A 267 16.82 27.31 -23.78
C ASN A 267 16.58 28.36 -22.69
N SER A 268 16.75 29.61 -23.12
CA SER A 268 15.93 30.78 -22.79
C SER A 268 15.14 30.72 -21.48
N GLY A 269 15.53 31.59 -20.55
CA GLY A 269 14.85 31.79 -19.27
C GLY A 269 13.39 32.25 -19.36
N PRO A 270 12.69 32.28 -18.21
CA PRO A 270 11.25 32.51 -18.13
C PRO A 270 10.91 34.00 -18.30
N ALA A 271 10.44 34.37 -19.49
CA ALA A 271 9.59 35.53 -19.66
C ALA A 271 8.14 35.11 -19.40
N GLY A 272 7.48 35.70 -18.38
CA GLY A 272 6.01 35.62 -18.28
C GLY A 272 5.40 35.42 -16.90
N VAL A 273 5.91 36.05 -15.84
CA VAL A 273 5.17 36.14 -14.56
C VAL A 273 4.90 37.60 -14.11
N ASP A 274 5.55 38.59 -14.72
CA ASP A 274 5.35 40.01 -14.35
C ASP A 274 4.22 40.74 -15.09
N GLU A 275 3.50 40.09 -16.02
CA GLU A 275 2.43 40.74 -16.80
C GLU A 275 1.00 40.52 -16.27
N LEU A 276 0.86 39.85 -15.11
CA LEU A 276 -0.45 39.60 -14.47
C LEU A 276 -0.72 40.45 -13.22
N ILE A 277 0.23 41.28 -12.77
CA ILE A 277 0.04 42.20 -11.62
C ILE A 277 -0.22 43.66 -12.07
N SER A 278 0.12 44.03 -13.31
CA SER A 278 -0.15 45.38 -13.84
C SER A 278 -1.59 45.57 -14.39
N SER A 279 -2.29 44.49 -14.73
CA SER A 279 -3.64 44.55 -15.34
C SER A 279 -4.80 44.57 -14.33
N PHE A 280 -4.54 44.35 -13.03
CA PHE A 280 -5.58 44.44 -11.98
C PHE A 280 -5.63 45.81 -11.26
N GLY A 281 -4.61 46.66 -11.44
CA GLY A 281 -4.54 48.00 -10.82
C GLY A 281 -5.21 49.13 -11.59
N LYS A 282 -5.62 48.92 -12.85
CA LYS A 282 -6.20 49.97 -13.73
C LYS A 282 -7.73 49.94 -13.86
N ARG A 283 -8.43 49.33 -12.90
CA ARG A 283 -9.91 49.23 -12.91
C ARG A 283 -10.59 49.81 -11.67
N LEU A 284 -9.96 50.81 -11.04
CA LEU A 284 -10.54 51.61 -9.94
C LEU A 284 -10.38 53.14 -10.12
N GLU A 285 -10.08 53.65 -11.32
CA GLU A 285 -9.95 55.10 -11.54
C GLU A 285 -10.94 55.71 -12.57
N ASN A 286 -11.77 54.91 -13.26
CA ASN A 286 -12.76 55.44 -14.21
C ASN A 286 -14.19 55.05 -13.84
N GLY A 287 -14.61 55.46 -12.64
CA GLY A 287 -15.97 55.24 -12.14
C GLY A 287 -16.44 56.38 -11.26
N ASN A 288 -16.57 57.58 -11.84
CA ASN A 288 -17.51 58.61 -11.43
C ASN A 288 -18.05 59.31 -12.68
#